data_AF-A0A7C5CB66-F1
#
_entry.id   AF-A0A7C5CB66-F1
#
_cell.length_a   1.000
_cell.length_b   1.000
_cell.length_c   1.000
_cell.angle_alpha   90.00
_cell.angle_beta   90.00
_cell.angle_gamma   90.00
#
_symmetry.space_group_name_H-M   'P 1'
#
loop_
_entity.id
_entity.type
_entity.pdbx_description
1 polymer ?
#
loop_
_entity_poly.entity_id
_entity_poly.type
_entity_poly.pdbx_seq_one_letter_code
_entity_poly.pdbx_strand_id
1 'polypeptide(L)'
;MPTKTQKKAQETLALVEEVNAVVLPEPGEATAIVPYEKADKKVSAEIEKRMGEIDMGDTNSIVSFGSGAQAELQVISQAMLADVRNKDVGPAGDSLRSIVTTIRGFSVSELDVRRKRSWWERLIGRAAPFAQFTAKFETVQGQIDKITENLLEHEHTLLKDIKSLDKLYDKTLAFYDELALYIAAGEEKIKRLDAEDIPAKDAEVQAAPEGDQVMKAQELRDLRAARDDLERRVHDLKLTRQVTMQSLPS
;
A
#
# COMPACT_ATOMS: atom_id res chain seq x y z
N MET A 1 35.70 11.20 -19.53
CA MET A 1 34.83 10.03 -19.32
C MET A 1 34.12 10.25 -17.99
N PRO A 2 32.78 10.18 -17.93
CA PRO A 2 32.07 10.30 -16.66
C PRO A 2 32.53 9.20 -15.71
N THR A 3 32.69 9.53 -14.42
CA THR A 3 33.04 8.53 -13.41
C THR A 3 31.88 7.55 -13.23
N LYS A 4 32.15 6.33 -12.74
CA LYS A 4 31.11 5.33 -12.43
C LYS A 4 29.98 5.91 -11.56
N THR A 5 30.35 6.80 -10.64
CA THR A 5 29.43 7.55 -9.76
C THR A 5 28.53 8.52 -10.53
N GLN A 6 29.07 9.27 -11.50
CA GLN A 6 28.28 10.19 -12.33
C GLN A 6 27.25 9.44 -13.19
N LYS A 7 27.61 8.28 -13.73
CA LYS A 7 26.68 7.45 -14.51
C LYS A 7 25.55 6.92 -13.63
N LYS A 8 25.87 6.39 -12.44
CA LYS A 8 24.87 5.96 -11.45
C LYS A 8 23.94 7.11 -11.06
N ALA A 9 24.48 8.30 -10.79
CA ALA A 9 23.66 9.47 -10.42
C ALA A 9 22.68 9.90 -11.54
N GLN A 10 23.10 9.84 -12.80
CA GLN A 10 22.20 10.12 -13.93
C GLN A 10 21.09 9.06 -14.08
N GLU A 11 21.41 7.78 -13.86
CA GLU A 11 20.42 6.70 -13.86
C GLU A 11 19.42 6.90 -12.70
N THR A 12 19.88 7.27 -11.51
CA THR A 12 18.99 7.54 -10.38
C THR A 12 18.11 8.77 -10.61
N LEU A 13 18.64 9.86 -11.20
CA LEU A 13 17.86 11.05 -11.55
C LEU A 13 16.68 10.71 -12.48
N ALA A 14 16.92 9.89 -13.50
CA ALA A 14 15.87 9.45 -14.42
C ALA A 14 14.77 8.63 -13.71
N LEU A 15 15.14 7.79 -12.74
CA LEU A 15 14.17 7.04 -11.93
C LEU A 15 13.37 7.95 -10.97
N VAL A 16 14.00 8.99 -10.42
CA VAL A 16 13.31 10.01 -9.60
C VAL A 16 12.29 10.79 -10.43
N GLU A 17 12.65 11.18 -11.66
CA GLU A 17 11.73 11.83 -12.60
C GLU A 17 10.55 10.91 -12.99
N GLU A 18 10.81 9.62 -13.22
CA GLU A 18 9.78 8.62 -13.50
C GLU A 18 8.78 8.50 -12.34
N VAL A 19 9.27 8.39 -11.11
CA VAL A 19 8.43 8.25 -9.90
C VAL A 19 7.63 9.52 -9.62
N ASN A 20 8.23 10.71 -9.75
CA ASN A 20 7.53 11.98 -9.55
C ASN A 20 6.45 12.26 -10.60
N ALA A 21 6.53 11.61 -11.77
CA ALA A 21 5.53 11.75 -12.84
C ALA A 21 4.28 10.89 -12.63
N VAL A 22 4.30 9.94 -11.66
CA VAL A 22 3.15 9.09 -11.36
C VAL A 22 2.10 9.92 -10.60
N VAL A 23 0.93 10.08 -11.20
CA VAL A 23 -0.26 10.64 -10.54
C VAL A 23 -1.08 9.47 -10.01
N LEU A 24 -1.16 9.33 -8.68
CA LEU A 24 -1.98 8.30 -8.06
C LEU A 24 -3.47 8.64 -8.24
N PRO A 25 -4.31 7.67 -8.68
CA PRO A 25 -5.73 7.91 -8.82
C PRO A 25 -6.36 8.14 -7.45
N GLU A 26 -7.10 9.22 -7.23
CA GLU A 26 -7.81 9.42 -5.96
C GLU A 26 -8.85 8.31 -5.76
N PRO A 27 -9.02 7.79 -4.52
CA PRO A 27 -10.06 6.82 -4.27
C PRO A 27 -11.41 7.54 -4.43
N GLY A 28 -12.32 6.94 -5.18
CA GLY A 28 -13.69 7.47 -5.29
C GLY A 28 -14.28 7.71 -3.90
N GLU A 29 -15.17 8.70 -3.77
CA GLU A 29 -15.74 9.08 -2.46
C GLU A 29 -16.18 7.85 -1.66
N ALA A 30 -15.95 7.89 -0.34
CA ALA A 30 -16.23 6.80 0.61
C ALA A 30 -17.64 6.19 0.48
N THR A 31 -18.57 6.91 -0.14
CA THR A 31 -20.00 6.61 -0.36
C THR A 31 -20.38 6.19 -1.78
N ALA A 32 -19.44 6.10 -2.73
CA ALA A 32 -19.73 5.81 -4.15
C ALA A 32 -20.03 4.32 -4.44
N ILE A 33 -20.78 3.62 -3.58
CA ILE A 33 -21.36 2.33 -3.96
C ILE A 33 -22.45 2.63 -4.98
N VAL A 34 -22.25 2.19 -6.22
CA VAL A 34 -23.23 2.40 -7.30
C VAL A 34 -24.30 1.32 -7.18
N PRO A 35 -25.57 1.67 -6.89
CA PRO A 35 -26.64 0.69 -6.83
C PRO A 35 -26.86 0.06 -8.21
N TYR A 36 -27.30 -1.21 -8.24
CA TYR A 36 -27.54 -1.97 -9.48
C TYR A 36 -28.37 -1.19 -10.52
N GLU A 37 -29.42 -0.49 -10.10
CA GLU A 37 -30.30 0.31 -11.00
C GLU A 37 -29.60 1.49 -11.67
N LYS A 38 -28.51 1.99 -11.08
CA LYS A 38 -27.74 3.15 -11.57
C LYS A 38 -26.42 2.73 -12.21
N ALA A 39 -26.10 1.44 -12.17
CA ALA A 39 -24.87 0.89 -12.73
C ALA A 39 -24.92 0.89 -14.27
N ASP A 40 -23.78 1.16 -14.90
CA ASP A 40 -23.65 0.89 -16.33
C ASP A 40 -23.63 -0.62 -16.62
N LYS A 41 -23.70 -0.99 -17.90
CA LYS A 41 -23.78 -2.41 -18.31
C LYS A 41 -22.62 -3.29 -17.85
N LYS A 42 -21.42 -2.72 -17.67
CA LYS A 42 -20.26 -3.49 -17.21
C LYS A 42 -20.36 -3.71 -15.71
N VAL A 43 -20.63 -2.64 -14.97
CA VAL A 43 -20.77 -2.71 -13.50
C VAL A 43 -21.97 -3.58 -13.11
N SER A 44 -23.10 -3.46 -13.80
CA SER A 44 -24.28 -4.28 -13.53
C SER A 44 -24.03 -5.77 -13.76
N ALA A 45 -23.24 -6.14 -14.77
CA ALA A 45 -22.86 -7.53 -15.03
C ALA A 45 -21.96 -8.10 -13.92
N GLU A 46 -21.03 -7.29 -13.39
CA GLU A 46 -20.20 -7.68 -12.26
C GLU A 46 -20.99 -7.80 -10.95
N ILE A 47 -22.00 -6.96 -10.74
CA ILE A 47 -22.95 -7.07 -9.63
C ILE A 47 -23.76 -8.38 -9.76
N GLU A 48 -24.33 -8.66 -10.94
CA GLU A 48 -25.08 -9.91 -11.19
C GLU A 48 -24.23 -11.16 -10.96
N LYS A 49 -22.97 -11.14 -11.42
CA LYS A 49 -22.03 -12.24 -11.21
C LYS A 49 -21.88 -12.54 -9.71
N ARG A 50 -21.66 -11.52 -8.89
CA ARG A 50 -21.51 -11.66 -7.43
C ARG A 50 -22.83 -12.04 -6.76
N MET A 51 -23.96 -11.52 -7.22
CA MET A 51 -25.27 -12.00 -6.75
C MET A 51 -25.45 -13.50 -6.97
N GLY A 52 -24.92 -14.03 -8.07
CA GLY A 52 -24.93 -15.46 -8.39
C GLY A 52 -24.06 -16.33 -7.47
N GLU A 53 -23.18 -15.74 -6.65
CA GLU A 53 -22.40 -16.46 -5.64
C GLU A 53 -23.24 -16.75 -4.37
N ILE A 54 -24.41 -16.12 -4.22
CA ILE A 54 -25.28 -16.27 -3.06
C ILE A 54 -26.33 -17.36 -3.33
N ASP A 55 -26.18 -18.50 -2.67
CA ASP A 55 -27.20 -19.53 -2.61
C ASP A 55 -27.99 -19.42 -1.29
N MET A 56 -29.25 -19.02 -1.37
CA MET A 56 -30.10 -18.84 -0.20
C MET A 56 -30.46 -20.16 0.52
N GLY A 57 -30.21 -21.31 -0.11
CA GLY A 57 -30.33 -22.63 0.52
C GLY A 57 -29.06 -23.09 1.23
N ASP A 58 -27.94 -22.40 1.03
CA ASP A 58 -26.65 -22.72 1.65
C ASP A 58 -26.15 -21.55 2.51
N THR A 59 -26.29 -21.69 3.83
CA THR A 59 -25.76 -20.73 4.81
C THR A 59 -24.27 -20.46 4.62
N ASN A 60 -23.50 -21.45 4.14
CA ASN A 60 -22.07 -21.30 3.96
C ASN A 60 -21.74 -20.36 2.80
N SER A 61 -22.57 -20.32 1.76
CA SER A 61 -22.45 -19.35 0.67
C SER A 61 -22.62 -17.91 1.17
N ILE A 62 -23.57 -17.68 2.09
CA ILE A 62 -23.83 -16.37 2.70
C ILE A 62 -22.67 -15.96 3.61
N VAL A 63 -22.21 -16.86 4.48
CA VAL A 63 -21.10 -16.59 5.40
C VAL A 63 -19.80 -16.29 4.65
N SER A 64 -19.55 -16.98 3.54
CA SER A 64 -18.34 -16.81 2.72
C SER A 64 -18.45 -15.70 1.67
N PHE A 65 -19.62 -15.11 1.46
CA PHE A 65 -19.84 -14.06 0.47
C PHE A 65 -18.89 -12.87 0.69
N GLY A 66 -18.06 -12.52 -0.31
CA GLY A 66 -17.06 -11.46 -0.19
C GLY A 66 -15.89 -11.77 0.76
N SER A 67 -15.74 -13.00 1.26
CA SER A 67 -14.60 -13.39 2.11
C SER A 67 -13.26 -13.36 1.38
N GLY A 68 -13.28 -13.64 0.06
CA GLY A 68 -12.10 -13.52 -0.80
C GLY A 68 -11.54 -12.10 -0.81
N ALA A 69 -12.41 -11.10 -0.92
CA ALA A 69 -12.00 -9.71 -0.77
C ALA A 69 -11.41 -9.48 0.63
N GLN A 70 -12.09 -9.88 1.71
CA GLN A 70 -11.59 -9.69 3.08
C GLN A 70 -10.21 -10.29 3.35
N ALA A 71 -9.86 -11.42 2.71
CA ALA A 71 -8.51 -12.00 2.81
C ALA A 71 -7.42 -11.10 2.21
N GLU A 72 -7.76 -10.34 1.17
CA GLU A 72 -6.84 -9.39 0.53
C GLU A 72 -6.47 -8.23 1.46
N LEU A 73 -7.38 -7.78 2.33
CA LEU A 73 -7.09 -6.79 3.37
C LEU A 73 -5.98 -7.24 4.32
N GLN A 74 -5.94 -8.53 4.66
CA GLN A 74 -4.90 -9.07 5.54
C GLN A 74 -3.52 -9.05 4.85
N VAL A 75 -3.48 -9.28 3.54
CA VAL A 75 -2.26 -9.20 2.73
C VAL A 75 -1.79 -7.75 2.64
N ILE A 76 -2.70 -6.83 2.36
CA ILE A 76 -2.44 -5.38 2.33
C ILE A 76 -1.88 -4.91 3.67
N SER A 77 -2.51 -5.28 4.79
CA SER A 77 -2.09 -4.89 6.15
C SER A 77 -0.69 -5.41 6.50
N GLN A 78 -0.35 -6.65 6.11
CA GLN A 78 0.98 -7.21 6.33
C GLN A 78 2.04 -6.50 5.48
N ALA A 79 1.72 -6.15 4.23
CA ALA A 79 2.61 -5.39 3.36
C ALA A 79 2.89 -4.00 3.93
N MET A 80 1.87 -3.30 4.45
CA MET A 80 2.03 -2.02 5.13
C MET A 80 2.94 -2.12 6.37
N LEU A 81 2.71 -3.11 7.24
CA LEU A 81 3.50 -3.31 8.46
C LEU A 81 4.97 -3.65 8.17
N ALA A 82 5.21 -4.49 7.16
CA ALA A 82 6.58 -4.85 6.76
C ALA A 82 7.35 -3.62 6.26
N ASP A 83 6.68 -2.72 5.55
CA ASP A 83 7.27 -1.51 5.00
C ASP A 83 7.58 -0.47 6.09
N VAL A 84 6.66 -0.23 7.03
CA VAL A 84 6.91 0.65 8.20
C VAL A 84 8.07 0.14 9.05
N ARG A 85 8.12 -1.17 9.32
CA ARG A 85 9.22 -1.77 10.10
C ARG A 85 10.59 -1.61 9.43
N ASN A 86 10.64 -1.57 8.09
CA ASN A 86 11.87 -1.35 7.35
C ASN A 86 12.29 0.13 7.30
N LYS A 87 11.37 1.06 7.55
CA LYS A 87 11.60 2.52 7.57
C LYS A 87 12.08 3.06 8.91
N ASP A 88 11.98 2.29 10.00
CA ASP A 88 12.55 2.66 11.29
C ASP A 88 14.09 2.60 11.23
N VAL A 89 14.71 3.77 11.42
CA VAL A 89 16.11 4.20 11.16
C VAL A 89 16.33 4.59 9.69
N GLY A 90 16.57 5.84 9.33
CA GLY A 90 17.58 6.78 9.83
C GLY A 90 18.89 6.95 9.02
N PRO A 91 19.27 6.14 8.01
CA PRO A 91 20.65 6.11 7.51
C PRO A 91 21.04 7.27 6.57
N ALA A 92 20.08 7.98 5.97
CA ALA A 92 20.36 9.21 5.23
C ALA A 92 20.87 10.33 6.16
N GLY A 93 20.30 10.45 7.36
CA GLY A 93 20.73 11.40 8.39
C GLY A 93 22.13 11.10 8.91
N ASP A 94 22.46 9.82 9.10
CA ASP A 94 23.79 9.40 9.55
C ASP A 94 24.86 9.57 8.47
N SER A 95 24.51 9.36 7.19
CA SER A 95 25.40 9.63 6.06
C SER A 95 25.74 11.13 5.95
N LEU A 96 24.74 12.01 6.10
CA LEU A 96 24.93 13.47 6.12
C LEU A 96 25.77 13.93 7.32
N ARG A 97 25.54 13.38 8.51
CA ARG A 97 26.37 13.64 9.70
C ARG A 97 27.82 13.19 9.49
N SER A 98 28.02 12.06 8.81
CA SER A 98 29.35 11.58 8.43
C SER A 98 30.08 12.57 7.51
N ILE A 99 29.40 13.11 6.49
CA ILE A 99 29.95 14.17 5.62
C ILE A 99 30.41 15.38 6.44
N VAL A 100 29.53 15.89 7.30
CA VAL A 100 29.81 17.07 8.12
C VAL A 100 30.98 16.79 9.08
N THR A 101 31.08 15.58 9.61
CA THR A 101 32.18 15.15 10.51
C THR A 101 33.50 15.06 9.76
N THR A 102 33.52 14.45 8.57
CA THR A 102 34.70 14.36 7.70
C THR A 102 35.20 15.75 7.29
N ILE A 103 34.30 16.65 6.88
CA ILE A 103 34.64 18.04 6.51
C ILE A 103 35.16 18.82 7.74
N ARG A 104 34.54 18.65 8.92
CA ARG A 104 35.00 19.31 10.16
C ARG A 104 36.36 18.78 10.66
N GLY A 105 36.62 17.48 10.53
CA GLY A 105 37.92 16.87 10.88
C GLY A 105 39.09 17.44 10.08
N PHE A 106 38.85 17.85 8.84
CA PHE A 106 39.81 18.58 8.00
C PHE A 106 40.09 19.99 8.56
N SER A 107 39.06 20.72 9.00
CA SER A 107 39.23 22.09 9.55
C SER A 107 39.89 22.15 10.94
N VAL A 108 39.70 21.14 11.79
CA VAL A 108 40.24 21.15 13.17
C VAL A 108 41.71 20.72 13.22
N SER A 109 42.23 20.07 12.18
CA SER A 109 43.63 19.64 12.11
C SER A 109 44.60 20.66 11.46
N GLU A 110 44.13 21.88 11.11
CA GLU A 110 44.96 22.92 10.47
C GLU A 110 44.97 24.31 11.13
N LEU A 111 44.30 24.54 12.27
CA LEU A 111 44.31 25.87 12.92
C LEU A 111 44.99 25.90 14.29
N ASP A 112 46.16 25.27 14.42
CA ASP A 112 47.16 25.71 15.40
C ASP A 112 48.30 26.45 14.67
N VAL A 113 48.01 27.71 14.33
CA VAL A 113 48.95 28.64 13.64
C VAL A 113 50.03 29.16 14.61
N ARG A 114 50.24 28.50 15.77
CA ARG A 114 51.31 28.83 16.74
C ARG A 114 52.45 27.83 16.81
N ARG A 115 52.61 26.94 15.82
CA ARG A 115 53.76 26.03 15.80
C ARG A 115 55.04 26.69 15.27
N LYS A 116 56.06 26.77 16.12
CA LYS A 116 57.44 27.11 15.73
C LYS A 116 57.99 26.02 14.79
N ARG A 117 58.52 26.44 13.63
CA ARG A 117 59.20 25.58 12.65
C ARG A 117 60.16 24.59 13.32
N SER A 118 60.03 23.30 12.98
CA SER A 118 60.93 22.25 13.46
C SER A 118 62.19 22.20 12.60
N TRP A 119 63.34 21.88 13.20
CA TRP A 119 64.65 21.87 12.53
C TRP A 119 64.71 20.94 11.30
N TRP A 120 63.81 19.94 11.24
CA TRP A 120 63.68 18.98 10.15
C TRP A 120 63.08 19.59 8.87
N GLU A 121 62.22 20.61 8.98
CA GLU A 121 61.60 21.30 7.84
C GLU A 121 62.58 22.18 7.06
N ARG A 122 63.73 22.52 7.66
CA ARG A 122 64.83 23.22 6.98
C ARG A 122 65.76 22.28 6.22
N LEU A 123 65.77 20.99 6.57
CA LEU A 123 66.71 20.00 6.02
C LEU A 123 66.12 19.22 4.83
N ILE A 124 64.81 19.02 4.81
CA ILE A 124 64.11 18.31 3.74
C ILE A 124 63.30 19.36 2.97
N GLY A 125 63.79 19.71 1.78
CA GLY A 125 63.16 20.69 0.91
C GLY A 125 61.67 20.42 0.67
N ARG A 126 60.95 21.50 0.32
CA ARG A 126 59.51 21.72 0.03
C ARG A 126 58.58 20.58 -0.44
N ALA A 127 59.03 19.36 -0.68
CA ALA A 127 58.26 18.22 -1.18
C ALA A 127 57.54 17.41 -0.08
N ALA A 128 58.08 17.30 1.14
CA ALA A 128 57.47 16.49 2.21
C ALA A 128 56.05 16.97 2.65
N PRO A 129 55.77 18.28 2.77
CA PRO A 129 54.43 18.77 3.08
C PRO A 129 53.42 18.52 1.96
N PHE A 130 53.87 18.56 0.70
CA PHE A 130 53.03 18.36 -0.49
C PHE A 130 52.58 16.89 -0.63
N ALA A 131 53.47 15.93 -0.35
CA ALA A 131 53.12 14.51 -0.35
C ALA A 131 52.09 14.18 0.76
N GLN A 132 52.25 14.76 1.96
CA GLN A 132 51.27 14.58 3.04
C GLN A 132 49.92 15.22 2.71
N PHE A 133 49.91 16.40 2.08
CA PHE A 133 48.69 17.04 1.61
C PHE A 133 47.98 16.21 0.52
N THR A 134 48.73 15.68 -0.44
CA THR A 134 48.19 14.84 -1.53
C THR A 134 47.59 13.54 -0.98
N ALA A 135 48.27 12.86 -0.06
CA ALA A 135 47.75 11.65 0.59
C ALA A 135 46.48 11.92 1.43
N LYS A 136 46.42 13.07 2.12
CA LYS A 136 45.22 13.49 2.85
C LYS A 136 44.06 13.83 1.90
N PHE A 137 44.36 14.51 0.78
CA PHE A 137 43.38 14.82 -0.25
C PHE A 137 42.81 13.54 -0.88
N GLU A 138 43.65 12.58 -1.25
CA GLU A 138 43.24 11.26 -1.74
C GLU A 138 42.38 10.51 -0.71
N THR A 139 42.72 10.60 0.58
CA THR A 139 41.92 9.99 1.67
C THR A 139 40.54 10.63 1.79
N VAL A 140 40.45 11.96 1.75
CA VAL A 140 39.17 12.69 1.80
C VAL A 140 38.33 12.40 0.56
N GLN A 141 38.94 12.38 -0.62
CA GLN A 141 38.27 12.02 -1.87
C GLN A 141 37.68 10.61 -1.77
N GLY A 142 38.44 9.62 -1.28
CA GLY A 142 37.93 8.27 -1.07
C GLY A 142 36.79 8.18 -0.04
N GLN A 143 36.80 9.01 1.00
CA GLN A 143 35.69 9.10 1.96
C GLN A 143 34.44 9.73 1.33
N ILE A 144 34.59 10.79 0.54
CA ILE A 144 33.48 11.41 -0.20
C ILE A 144 32.90 10.43 -1.23
N ASP A 145 33.74 9.69 -1.96
CA ASP A 145 33.30 8.69 -2.93
C ASP A 145 32.48 7.58 -2.24
N LYS A 146 32.94 7.07 -1.09
CA LYS A 146 32.22 6.05 -0.30
C LYS A 146 30.87 6.56 0.22
N ILE A 147 30.83 7.79 0.73
CA ILE A 147 29.58 8.40 1.17
C ILE A 147 28.63 8.59 -0.02
N THR A 148 29.14 9.04 -1.16
CA THR A 148 28.32 9.24 -2.38
C THR A 148 27.75 7.91 -2.86
N GLU A 149 28.53 6.82 -2.83
CA GLU A 149 28.04 5.48 -3.16
C GLU A 149 26.94 5.02 -2.18
N ASN A 150 27.13 5.23 -0.87
CA ASN A 150 26.10 4.92 0.13
C ASN A 150 24.81 5.72 -0.09
N LEU A 151 24.91 7.01 -0.43
CA LEU A 151 23.75 7.86 -0.72
C LEU A 151 23.01 7.40 -1.97
N LEU A 152 23.73 7.04 -3.04
CA LEU A 152 23.13 6.49 -4.26
C LEU A 152 22.43 5.15 -4.01
N GLU A 153 22.98 4.29 -3.16
CA GLU A 153 22.33 3.03 -2.76
C GLU A 153 21.04 3.27 -1.95
N HIS A 154 21.03 4.30 -1.09
CA HIS A 154 19.84 4.70 -0.34
C HIS A 154 18.75 5.27 -1.24
N GLU A 155 19.12 6.16 -2.15
CA GLU A 155 18.21 6.73 -3.13
C GLU A 155 17.56 5.63 -3.97
N HIS A 156 18.33 4.62 -4.39
CA HIS A 156 17.80 3.47 -5.11
C HIS A 156 16.85 2.61 -4.25
N THR A 157 17.11 2.48 -2.95
CA THR A 157 16.19 1.83 -2.00
C THR A 157 14.89 2.61 -1.87
N LEU A 158 14.96 3.93 -1.67
CA LEU A 158 13.79 4.80 -1.61
C LEU A 158 12.93 4.72 -2.87
N LEU A 159 13.55 4.69 -4.05
CA LEU A 159 12.84 4.52 -5.32
C LEU A 159 12.10 3.18 -5.42
N LYS A 160 12.69 2.10 -4.89
CA LYS A 160 12.01 0.79 -4.82
C LYS A 160 10.84 0.83 -3.85
N ASP A 161 11.00 1.51 -2.72
CA ASP A 161 9.96 1.65 -1.71
C ASP A 161 8.80 2.51 -2.23
N ILE A 162 9.06 3.58 -2.98
CA ILE A 162 7.96 4.34 -3.61
C ILE A 162 7.21 3.46 -4.61
N LYS A 163 7.92 2.72 -5.47
CA LYS A 163 7.29 1.79 -6.41
C LYS A 163 6.53 0.65 -5.71
N SER A 164 6.93 0.25 -4.49
CA SER A 164 6.19 -0.75 -3.71
C SER A 164 4.94 -0.15 -3.08
N LEU A 165 5.00 1.10 -2.61
CA LEU A 165 3.86 1.87 -2.12
C LEU A 165 2.82 2.10 -3.22
N ASP A 166 3.24 2.45 -4.45
CA ASP A 166 2.31 2.62 -5.59
C ASP A 166 1.51 1.33 -5.84
N LYS A 167 2.20 0.18 -5.87
CA LYS A 167 1.53 -1.13 -6.03
C LYS A 167 0.61 -1.47 -4.87
N LEU A 168 0.99 -1.09 -3.65
CA LEU A 168 0.18 -1.31 -2.45
C LEU A 168 -1.07 -0.43 -2.49
N TYR A 169 -0.93 0.81 -2.97
CA TYR A 169 -2.03 1.73 -3.20
C TYR A 169 -3.01 1.17 -4.23
N ASP A 170 -2.52 0.75 -5.40
CA ASP A 170 -3.34 0.15 -6.46
C ASP A 170 -4.11 -1.09 -5.96
N LYS A 171 -3.43 -1.97 -5.21
CA LYS A 171 -4.07 -3.13 -4.57
C LYS A 171 -5.16 -2.74 -3.59
N THR A 172 -4.93 -1.69 -2.81
CA THR A 172 -5.90 -1.22 -1.83
C THR A 172 -7.12 -0.60 -2.51
N LEU A 173 -6.92 0.14 -3.60
CA LEU A 173 -8.00 0.68 -4.42
C LEU A 173 -8.81 -0.43 -5.10
N ALA A 174 -8.13 -1.43 -5.70
CA ALA A 174 -8.81 -2.58 -6.30
C ALA A 174 -9.64 -3.36 -5.27
N PHE A 175 -9.09 -3.60 -4.08
CA PHE A 175 -9.82 -4.22 -2.98
C PHE A 175 -11.04 -3.38 -2.56
N TYR A 176 -10.89 -2.05 -2.52
CA TYR A 176 -11.97 -1.13 -2.16
C TYR A 176 -13.13 -1.16 -3.17
N ASP A 177 -12.81 -1.19 -4.47
CA ASP A 177 -13.78 -1.30 -5.56
C ASP A 177 -14.46 -2.67 -5.57
N GLU A 178 -13.70 -3.73 -5.29
CA GLU A 178 -14.22 -5.11 -5.20
C GLU A 178 -15.26 -5.23 -4.07
N LEU A 179 -14.98 -4.66 -2.89
CA LEU A 179 -15.95 -4.61 -1.80
C LEU A 179 -17.21 -3.83 -2.19
N ALA A 180 -17.10 -2.75 -2.97
CA ALA A 180 -18.25 -1.99 -3.42
C ALA A 180 -19.19 -2.84 -4.29
N LEU A 181 -18.64 -3.68 -5.18
CA LEU A 181 -19.42 -4.60 -6.02
C LEU A 181 -20.12 -5.68 -5.19
N TYR A 182 -19.43 -6.27 -4.21
CA TYR A 182 -20.02 -7.24 -3.30
C TYR A 182 -21.16 -6.65 -2.46
N ILE A 183 -20.98 -5.42 -1.95
CA ILE A 183 -22.02 -4.72 -1.21
C ILE A 183 -23.23 -4.45 -2.10
N ALA A 184 -23.02 -3.91 -3.31
CA ALA A 184 -24.11 -3.63 -4.25
C ALA A 184 -24.88 -4.91 -4.64
N ALA A 185 -24.17 -6.03 -4.83
CA ALA A 185 -24.78 -7.33 -5.10
C ALA A 185 -25.62 -7.84 -3.93
N GLY A 186 -25.11 -7.76 -2.70
CA GLY A 186 -25.87 -8.16 -1.53
C GLY A 186 -27.10 -7.28 -1.29
N GLU A 187 -26.97 -5.97 -1.44
CA GLU A 187 -28.11 -5.03 -1.34
C GLU A 187 -29.19 -5.32 -2.38
N GLU A 188 -28.81 -5.55 -3.63
CA GLU A 188 -29.75 -5.88 -4.70
C GLU A 188 -30.42 -7.25 -4.46
N LYS A 189 -29.66 -8.25 -3.97
CA LYS A 189 -30.23 -9.56 -3.62
C LYS A 189 -31.25 -9.46 -2.49
N ILE A 190 -30.93 -8.72 -1.41
CA ILE A 190 -31.86 -8.45 -0.30
C ILE A 190 -33.12 -7.76 -0.81
N LYS A 191 -32.97 -6.75 -1.68
CA LYS A 191 -34.10 -6.03 -2.27
C LYS A 191 -35.03 -6.97 -3.06
N ARG A 192 -34.49 -7.87 -3.89
CA ARG A 192 -35.28 -8.87 -4.63
C ARG A 192 -35.96 -9.87 -3.70
N LEU A 193 -35.27 -10.31 -2.65
CA LEU A 193 -35.86 -11.18 -1.63
C LEU A 193 -37.08 -10.53 -0.96
N ASP A 194 -36.94 -9.27 -0.56
CA ASP A 194 -37.99 -8.53 0.14
C ASP A 194 -39.18 -8.16 -0.76
N ALA A 195 -38.91 -7.83 -2.03
CA ALA A 195 -39.92 -7.37 -2.97
C ALA A 195 -40.64 -8.52 -3.71
N GLU A 196 -39.96 -9.64 -3.94
CA GLU A 196 -40.42 -10.70 -4.85
C GLU A 196 -40.44 -12.08 -4.16
N ASP A 197 -39.28 -12.61 -3.77
CA ASP A 197 -39.15 -14.02 -3.39
C ASP A 197 -39.89 -14.36 -2.08
N ILE A 198 -39.74 -13.55 -1.03
CA ILE A 198 -40.39 -13.78 0.27
C ILE A 198 -41.91 -13.62 0.16
N PRO A 199 -42.46 -12.55 -0.47
CA PRO A 199 -43.90 -12.46 -0.71
C PRO A 199 -44.46 -13.62 -1.55
N ALA A 200 -43.74 -14.04 -2.60
CA ALA A 200 -44.14 -15.20 -3.41
C ALA A 200 -44.19 -16.48 -2.58
N LYS A 201 -43.17 -16.71 -1.73
CA LYS A 201 -43.12 -17.87 -0.85
C LYS A 201 -44.19 -17.85 0.23
N ASP A 202 -44.52 -16.68 0.76
CA ASP A 202 -45.64 -16.49 1.70
C ASP A 202 -46.98 -16.87 1.04
N ALA A 203 -47.21 -16.43 -0.20
CA ALA A 203 -48.39 -16.82 -0.97
C ALA A 203 -48.45 -18.34 -1.24
N GLU A 204 -47.30 -18.99 -1.50
CA GLU A 204 -47.23 -20.46 -1.64
C GLU A 204 -47.63 -21.21 -0.36
N VAL A 205 -47.32 -20.66 0.81
CA VAL A 205 -47.71 -21.21 2.11
C VAL A 205 -49.22 -21.10 2.30
N GLN A 206 -49.80 -19.94 1.99
CA GLN A 206 -51.25 -19.70 2.12
C GLN A 206 -52.08 -20.56 1.16
N ALA A 207 -51.55 -20.86 -0.02
CA ALA A 207 -52.21 -21.71 -1.02
C ALA A 207 -51.99 -23.22 -0.79
N ALA A 208 -51.19 -23.61 0.20
CA ALA A 208 -50.82 -25.00 0.42
C ALA A 208 -51.97 -25.80 1.09
N PRO A 209 -52.16 -27.08 0.70
CA PRO A 209 -52.99 -28.00 1.48
C PRO A 209 -52.44 -28.18 2.91
N GLU A 210 -53.30 -28.49 3.88
CA GLU A 210 -52.90 -28.67 5.30
C GLU A 210 -51.70 -29.61 5.49
N GLY A 211 -51.59 -30.66 4.66
CA GLY A 211 -50.49 -31.63 4.73
C GLY A 211 -49.11 -31.06 4.36
N ASP A 212 -49.05 -30.03 3.50
CA ASP A 212 -47.79 -29.43 3.02
C ASP A 212 -47.50 -28.07 3.67
N GLN A 213 -48.49 -27.51 4.38
CA GLN A 213 -48.43 -26.16 4.94
C GLN A 213 -47.29 -26.00 5.96
N VAL A 214 -47.04 -27.01 6.77
CA VAL A 214 -45.95 -27.00 7.78
C VAL A 214 -44.57 -26.94 7.11
N MET A 215 -44.35 -27.76 6.08
CA MET A 215 -43.08 -27.81 5.36
C MET A 215 -42.79 -26.48 4.65
N LYS A 216 -43.77 -25.94 3.92
CA LYS A 216 -43.62 -24.65 3.23
C LYS A 216 -43.43 -23.48 4.20
N ALA A 217 -44.11 -23.50 5.35
CA ALA A 217 -43.93 -22.49 6.38
C ALA A 217 -42.50 -22.52 6.96
N GLN A 218 -41.92 -23.71 7.08
CA GLN A 218 -40.52 -23.86 7.47
C GLN A 218 -39.57 -23.32 6.40
N GLU A 219 -39.78 -23.64 5.12
CA GLU A 219 -38.99 -23.08 4.00
C GLU A 219 -39.04 -21.54 3.96
N LEU A 220 -40.21 -20.94 4.19
CA LEU A 220 -40.36 -19.48 4.28
C LEU A 220 -39.56 -18.91 5.46
N ARG A 221 -39.60 -19.57 6.61
CA ARG A 221 -38.83 -19.16 7.79
C ARG A 221 -37.33 -19.23 7.52
N ASP A 222 -36.87 -20.29 6.87
CA ASP A 222 -35.46 -20.48 6.51
C ASP A 222 -35.01 -19.42 5.50
N LEU A 223 -35.84 -19.10 4.50
CA LEU A 223 -35.57 -18.02 3.55
C LEU A 223 -35.44 -16.65 4.24
N ARG A 224 -36.34 -16.34 5.20
CA ARG A 224 -36.28 -15.10 5.98
C ARG A 224 -35.02 -15.04 6.84
N ALA A 225 -34.66 -16.14 7.51
CA ALA A 225 -33.42 -16.23 8.29
C ALA A 225 -32.17 -16.03 7.42
N ALA A 226 -32.13 -16.67 6.25
CA ALA A 226 -31.04 -16.52 5.29
C ALA A 226 -30.93 -15.07 4.77
N ARG A 227 -32.06 -14.38 4.55
CA ARG A 227 -32.09 -12.95 4.21
C ARG A 227 -31.50 -12.08 5.31
N ASP A 228 -31.81 -12.34 6.58
CA ASP A 228 -31.27 -11.59 7.72
C ASP A 228 -29.77 -11.83 7.91
N ASP A 229 -29.30 -13.05 7.66
CA ASP A 229 -27.87 -13.39 7.69
C ASP A 229 -27.11 -12.68 6.55
N LEU A 230 -27.72 -12.59 5.36
CA LEU A 230 -27.15 -11.83 4.24
C LEU A 230 -27.07 -10.33 4.55
N GLU A 231 -28.08 -9.74 5.18
CA GLU A 231 -28.05 -8.33 5.60
C GLU A 231 -26.90 -8.06 6.57
N ARG A 232 -26.71 -8.93 7.56
CA ARG A 232 -25.59 -8.84 8.50
C ARG A 232 -24.25 -8.95 7.78
N ARG A 233 -24.12 -9.89 6.85
CA ARG A 233 -22.90 -10.05 6.05
C ARG A 233 -22.59 -8.80 5.23
N VAL A 234 -23.58 -8.22 4.56
CA VAL A 234 -23.43 -6.97 3.79
C VAL A 234 -23.01 -5.81 4.70
N HIS A 235 -23.57 -5.74 5.90
CA HIS A 235 -23.16 -4.74 6.90
C HIS A 235 -21.68 -4.88 7.27
N ASP A 236 -21.19 -6.09 7.52
CA ASP A 236 -19.78 -6.35 7.83
C ASP A 236 -18.85 -5.94 6.67
N LEU A 237 -19.26 -6.17 5.42
CA LEU A 237 -18.52 -5.71 4.24
C LEU A 237 -18.46 -4.18 4.17
N LYS A 238 -19.56 -3.47 4.47
CA LYS A 238 -19.59 -2.00 4.55
C LYS A 238 -18.63 -1.47 5.62
N LEU A 239 -18.63 -2.06 6.81
CA LEU A 239 -17.70 -1.70 7.88
C LEU A 239 -16.25 -1.93 7.47
N THR A 240 -15.96 -3.08 6.84
CA THR A 240 -14.62 -3.39 6.34
C THR A 240 -14.16 -2.31 5.34
N ARG A 241 -15.02 -1.97 4.36
CA ARG A 241 -14.74 -0.93 3.37
C ARG A 241 -14.46 0.44 3.99
N GLN A 242 -15.20 0.80 5.05
CA GLN A 242 -15.01 2.05 5.78
C GLN A 242 -13.66 2.08 6.52
N VAL A 243 -13.31 1.02 7.24
CA VAL A 243 -12.05 0.95 7.98
C VAL A 243 -10.86 0.96 7.04
N THR A 244 -10.92 0.25 5.91
CA THR A 244 -9.82 0.22 4.95
C THR A 244 -9.53 1.60 4.37
N MET A 245 -10.55 2.39 4.06
CA MET A 245 -10.35 3.78 3.60
C MET A 245 -9.63 4.65 4.64
N GLN A 246 -9.91 4.44 5.93
CA GLN A 246 -9.24 5.18 7.00
C GLN A 246 -7.78 4.74 7.19
N SER A 247 -7.43 3.53 6.76
CA SER A 247 -6.08 2.97 6.88
C SER A 247 -5.15 3.29 5.70
N LEU A 248 -5.68 3.90 4.63
CA LEU A 248 -4.88 4.30 3.48
C LEU A 248 -3.78 5.29 3.92
N PRO A 249 -2.51 5.04 3.54
CA PRO A 249 -1.42 5.97 3.82
C PRO A 249 -1.70 7.33 3.18
N SER A 250 -1.69 8.39 3.98
CA SER A 250 -1.81 9.79 3.52
C SER A 250 -0.49 10.33 2.98
#